data_AF-A0ABD6RIV7-F1
#
_entry.id   AF-A0ABD6RIV7-F1
#
_cell.length_a   1.000
_cell.length_b   1.000
_cell.length_c   1.000
_cell.angle_alpha   90.00
_cell.angle_beta   90.00
_cell.angle_gamma   90.00
#
_symmetry.space_group_name_H-M   'P 1'
#
loop_
_entity.id
_entity.type
_entity.pdbx_description
1 polymer ?
#
loop_
_entity_poly.entity_id
_entity_poly.type
_entity_poly.pdbx_seq_one_letter_code
_entity_poly.pdbx_strand_id
1 'polypeptide(L)' 'MNFIIICNIMLVCLLLVSIIKLEYLKRLLTRYIVDNRSSELSFIESSDFSVLECAKILNKKYQIGLINSYIVVNSIKVR' A
#
# COMPACT_ATOMS: atom_id res chain seq x y z
N MET A 1 -18.06 -32.99 -14.72
CA MET A 1 -16.99 -32.17 -15.35
C MET A 1 -17.39 -30.69 -15.44
N ASN A 2 -18.55 -30.35 -16.02
CA ASN A 2 -18.99 -28.94 -16.18
C ASN A 2 -19.17 -28.17 -14.85
N PHE A 3 -19.72 -28.80 -13.81
CA PHE A 3 -19.92 -28.15 -12.51
C PHE A 3 -18.60 -27.69 -11.87
N ILE A 4 -17.56 -28.52 -11.91
CA ILE A 4 -16.22 -28.19 -11.38
C ILE A 4 -15.60 -27.02 -12.14
N ILE A 5 -15.77 -26.99 -13.47
CA ILE A 5 -15.27 -25.88 -14.32
C ILE A 5 -15.98 -24.57 -13.95
N ILE A 6 -17.31 -24.60 -13.79
CA ILE A 6 -18.11 -23.43 -13.39
C ILE A 6 -17.67 -22.92 -12.01
N CYS A 7 -17.50 -23.81 -11.03
CA CYS A 7 -17.03 -23.43 -9.69
C CYS A 7 -15.63 -22.77 -9.74
N ASN A 8 -14.71 -23.29 -10.55
CA ASN A 8 -13.38 -22.70 -10.71
C ASN A 8 -13.45 -21.29 -11.33
N ILE A 9 -14.26 -21.10 -12.36
CA ILE A 9 -14.45 -19.76 -12.97
C ILE A 9 -15.01 -18.77 -11.94
N MET A 10 -16.01 -19.20 -11.15
CA MET A 10 -16.58 -18.37 -10.08
C MET A 10 -15.54 -18.01 -9.02
N LEU A 11 -14.67 -18.96 -8.64
CA LEU A 11 -13.60 -18.76 -7.68
C LEU A 11 -12.57 -17.72 -8.19
N VAL A 12 -12.18 -17.82 -9.46
CA VAL A 12 -11.26 -16.88 -10.10
C VAL A 12 -11.86 -15.47 -10.14
N CYS A 13 -13.14 -15.33 -10.47
CA CYS A 13 -13.83 -14.04 -10.42
C CYS A 13 -13.84 -13.43 -9.01
N LEU A 14 -14.13 -14.23 -7.99
CA LEU A 14 -14.08 -13.81 -6.57
C LEU A 14 -12.68 -13.34 -6.15
N LEU A 15 -11.64 -14.04 -6.57
CA LEU A 15 -10.25 -13.66 -6.32
C LEU A 15 -9.92 -12.31 -6.98
N LEU A 16 -10.31 -12.11 -8.24
CA LEU A 16 -10.09 -10.85 -8.96
C LEU A 16 -10.77 -9.67 -8.28
N VAL A 17 -12.03 -9.81 -7.88
CA VAL A 17 -12.76 -8.76 -7.14
C VAL A 17 -12.07 -8.44 -5.81
N SER A 18 -11.56 -9.46 -5.11
CA SER A 18 -10.85 -9.28 -3.84
C SER A 18 -9.54 -8.51 -4.01
N ILE A 19 -8.78 -8.80 -5.08
CA ILE A 19 -7.55 -8.07 -5.42
C ILE A 19 -7.84 -6.59 -5.69
N ILE A 20 -8.90 -6.28 -6.45
CA ILE A 20 -9.28 -4.89 -6.75
C ILE A 20 -9.65 -4.13 -5.46
N LYS A 21 -10.44 -4.74 -4.58
CA LYS A 21 -10.79 -4.14 -3.28
C LYS A 21 -9.57 -3.90 -2.40
N LEU A 22 -8.62 -4.84 -2.41
CA LEU A 22 -7.37 -4.71 -1.66
C LEU A 22 -6.54 -3.52 -2.14
N GLU A 23 -6.39 -3.36 -3.45
CA GLU A 23 -5.68 -2.21 -4.04
C GLU A 23 -6.38 -0.88 -3.75
N TYR A 24 -7.71 -0.85 -3.75
CA TYR A 24 -8.48 0.34 -3.35
C TYR A 24 -8.22 0.71 -1.88
N LEU A 25 -8.25 -0.26 -0.96
CA LEU A 25 -7.94 -0.05 0.46
C LEU A 25 -6.52 0.46 0.67
N LYS A 26 -5.52 -0.12 -0.02
CA LYS A 26 -4.13 0.37 0.04
C LYS A 26 -4.02 1.82 -0.40
N ARG A 27 -4.70 2.21 -1.48
CA ARG A 27 -4.71 3.61 -1.96
C ARG A 27 -5.36 4.56 -0.96
N LEU A 28 -6.50 4.17 -0.37
CA LEU A 28 -7.17 4.96 0.67
C LEU A 28 -6.25 5.16 1.88
N LEU A 29 -5.61 4.10 2.33
CA LEU A 29 -4.69 4.11 3.47
C LEU A 29 -3.44 4.95 3.18
N THR A 30 -2.92 4.87 1.96
CA THR A 30 -1.81 5.73 1.48
C THR A 30 -2.19 7.21 1.57
N ARG A 31 -3.38 7.59 1.08
CA ARG A 31 -3.87 8.98 1.19
C ARG A 31 -4.07 9.40 2.65
N TYR A 32 -4.63 8.51 3.47
CA TYR A 32 -4.85 8.79 4.89
C TYR A 32 -3.55 9.06 5.64
N ILE A 33 -2.47 8.30 5.36
CA ILE A 33 -1.14 8.50 5.94
C ILE A 33 -0.55 9.86 5.53
N VAL A 34 -0.75 10.27 4.28
CA VAL A 34 -0.27 11.56 3.77
C VAL A 34 -1.03 12.73 4.42
N ASP A 35 -2.36 12.64 4.48
CA ASP A 35 -3.22 13.71 4.99
C ASP A 35 -3.12 13.86 6.51
N ASN A 36 -3.03 12.74 7.25
CA ASN A 36 -2.94 12.75 8.71
C ASN A 36 -1.50 12.52 9.16
N ARG A 37 -0.54 13.36 8.69
CA ARG A 37 0.88 13.32 9.13
C ARG A 37 0.97 13.09 10.64
N SER A 38 1.13 11.84 11.03
CA SER A 38 1.25 11.44 12.41
C SER A 38 2.66 11.75 12.86
N SER A 39 2.84 12.05 14.15
CA SER A 39 4.17 12.12 14.79
C SER A 39 5.00 10.86 14.54
N GLU A 40 4.34 9.75 14.22
CA GLU A 40 4.96 8.49 13.79
C GLU A 40 5.69 8.56 12.44
N LEU A 41 5.47 9.56 11.59
CA LEU A 41 6.15 9.75 10.28
C LEU A 41 7.34 10.72 10.38
N SER A 42 7.65 11.20 11.58
CA SER A 42 8.78 12.10 11.85
C SER A 42 10.13 11.55 11.36
N PHE A 43 10.29 10.22 11.33
CA PHE A 43 11.48 9.54 10.77
C PHE A 43 11.65 9.73 9.25
N ILE A 44 10.61 10.19 8.53
CA ILE A 44 10.68 10.49 7.08
C ILE A 44 11.17 11.92 6.85
N GLU A 45 10.78 12.83 7.75
CA GLU A 45 11.28 14.21 7.77
C GLU A 45 12.72 14.29 8.26
N SER A 46 13.12 13.40 9.18
CA SER A 46 14.50 13.33 9.61
C SER A 46 15.41 12.86 8.46
N SER A 47 16.54 13.53 8.29
CA SER A 47 17.52 13.24 7.24
C SER A 47 18.32 11.95 7.46
N ASP A 48 18.00 11.20 8.51
CA ASP A 48 18.80 10.07 8.99
C ASP A 48 18.70 8.83 8.10
N PHE A 49 17.62 8.73 7.30
CA PHE A 49 17.35 7.58 6.45
C PHE A 49 17.24 7.95 4.98
N SER A 50 17.70 7.06 4.10
CA SER A 50 17.47 7.19 2.66
C SER A 50 15.98 7.06 2.32
N VAL A 51 15.55 7.65 1.19
CA VAL A 51 14.15 7.56 0.71
C VAL A 51 13.70 6.09 0.60
N LEU A 52 14.61 5.22 0.17
CA LEU A 52 14.35 3.79 0.04
C LEU A 52 14.18 3.09 1.40
N GLU A 53 14.98 3.45 2.41
CA GLU A 53 14.83 2.91 3.77
C GLU A 53 13.54 3.36 4.42
N CYS A 54 13.21 4.65 4.33
CA CYS A 54 11.91 5.16 4.79
C CYS A 54 10.77 4.41 4.11
N ALA A 55 10.86 4.16 2.80
CA ALA A 55 9.82 3.44 2.05
C ALA A 55 9.71 1.97 2.50
N LYS A 56 10.83 1.31 2.81
CA LYS A 56 10.85 -0.05 3.36
C LYS A 56 10.24 -0.11 4.76
N ILE A 57 10.60 0.82 5.64
CA ILE A 57 10.03 0.92 7.00
C ILE A 57 8.52 1.15 6.92
N LEU A 58 8.09 2.09 6.08
CA LEU A 58 6.69 2.41 5.88
C LEU A 58 5.91 1.23 5.29
N ASN A 59 6.48 0.53 4.29
CA ASN A 59 5.89 -0.68 3.73
C ASN A 59 5.80 -1.81 4.78
N LYS A 60 6.81 -1.97 5.64
CA LYS A 60 6.80 -2.96 6.71
C LYS A 60 5.70 -2.68 7.74
N LYS A 61 5.44 -1.40 8.04
CA LYS A 61 4.42 -0.99 9.02
C LYS A 61 2.99 -1.07 8.47
N TYR A 62 2.75 -0.54 7.27
CA TYR A 62 1.39 -0.37 6.73
C TYR A 62 1.02 -1.30 5.57
N GLN A 63 1.98 -2.10 5.07
CA GLN A 63 1.75 -3.08 3.97
C GLN A 63 1.08 -2.49 2.71
N ILE A 64 1.31 -1.20 2.46
CA ILE A 64 0.72 -0.47 1.33
C ILE A 64 1.38 -0.78 -0.03
N GLY A 65 2.48 -1.55 -0.02
CA GLY A 65 3.28 -1.87 -1.19
C GLY A 65 4.42 -0.86 -1.37
N LEU A 66 5.57 -1.36 -1.83
CA LEU A 66 6.82 -0.60 -1.85
C LEU A 66 6.74 0.66 -2.74
N ILE A 67 6.01 0.58 -3.85
CA ILE A 67 5.77 1.71 -4.76
C ILE A 67 4.93 2.80 -4.07
N ASN A 68 3.82 2.43 -3.43
CA ASN A 68 2.97 3.37 -2.71
C ASN A 68 3.73 3.99 -1.53
N SER A 69 4.50 3.20 -0.80
CA SER A 69 5.36 3.70 0.27
C SER A 69 6.38 4.71 -0.25
N TYR A 70 6.97 4.47 -1.43
CA TYR A 70 7.90 5.41 -2.05
C TYR A 70 7.22 6.73 -2.41
N ILE A 71 6.00 6.68 -2.97
CA ILE A 71 5.21 7.88 -3.28
C ILE A 71 4.95 8.70 -2.02
N VAL A 72 4.56 8.06 -0.91
CA VAL A 72 4.33 8.73 0.37
C VAL A 72 5.60 9.39 0.88
N VAL A 73 6.71 8.65 0.97
CA VAL A 73 7.98 9.18 1.45
C VAL A 73 8.45 10.35 0.59
N ASN A 74 8.38 10.23 -0.73
CA ASN A 74 8.79 11.28 -1.65
C ASN A 74 7.90 12.52 -1.52
N SER A 75 6.58 12.36 -1.32
CA SER A 75 5.66 13.47 -1.09
C SER A 75 5.92 14.23 0.22
N ILE A 76 6.56 13.57 1.20
CA ILE A 76 6.91 14.17 2.48
C ILE A 76 8.28 14.85 2.42
N LYS A 77 9.26 14.23 1.77
CA LYS A 77 10.68 14.65 1.78
C LYS A 77 11.06 15.70 0.72
N VAL A 78 10.33 15.76 -0.39
CA VAL A 78 10.58 16.73 -1.49
C VAL A 78 9.93 18.10 -1.20
N ARG A 79 9.08 18.19 -0.18
CA ARG A 79 8.44 19.44 0.24
C ARG A 79 9.26 20.13 1.33
#